data_AF-A0A811SG33-F1
#
_entry.id   AF-A0A811SG33-F1
#
_cell.length_a   1.000
_cell.length_b   1.000
_cell.length_c   1.000
_cell.angle_alpha   90.00
_cell.angle_beta   90.00
_cell.angle_gamma   90.00
#
_symmetry.space_group_name_H-M   'P 1'
#
loop_
_entity.id
_entity.type
_entity.pdbx_description
1 polymer ?
#
loop_
_entity_poly.entity_id
_entity_poly.type
_entity_poly.pdbx_seq_one_letter_code
_entity_poly.pdbx_strand_id
1 'polypeptide(L)'
;METATVIVAPAPVAITQPPQHKLMELKFSFAPVAKSFFIEEGQAGQEEARRRLWRSYPNPLQYFVKPDETVAKKIVVHKSSVRGTHFWHAGPRRRVYYQLDEVRAAIVTCGGLCLGLNTVIRELVCDLHDMYGITAIYGIEGGYKGFYARNAVELTLRFINGIHKRGGTMLGTSHGGQDTAKIIDSIQDRGVNQVYIIGSDGS
;
A
#
# COMPACT_ATOMS: atom_id res chain seq x y z
N MET A 1 -16.32 -10.56 -13.41
CA MET A 1 -15.51 -9.41 -12.96
C MET A 1 -14.42 -9.97 -12.08
N GLU A 2 -13.19 -10.01 -12.58
CA GLU A 2 -12.04 -10.43 -11.78
C GLU A 2 -11.73 -9.32 -10.76
N THR A 3 -11.78 -9.65 -9.48
CA THR A 3 -11.48 -8.73 -8.39
C THR A 3 -9.96 -8.62 -8.24
N ALA A 4 -9.42 -7.41 -8.38
CA ALA A 4 -8.04 -7.14 -7.96
C ALA A 4 -7.96 -7.26 -6.43
N THR A 5 -7.20 -8.23 -5.94
CA THR A 5 -6.92 -8.40 -4.51
C THR A 5 -5.61 -7.71 -4.21
N VAL A 6 -5.60 -6.82 -3.21
CA VAL A 6 -4.38 -6.26 -2.65
C VAL A 6 -4.04 -7.04 -1.40
N ILE A 7 -3.04 -7.91 -1.48
CA ILE A 7 -2.52 -8.63 -0.32
C ILE A 7 -1.34 -7.83 0.21
N VAL A 8 -1.47 -7.35 1.44
CA VAL A 8 -0.35 -6.77 2.20
C VAL A 8 0.28 -7.89 3.00
N ALA A 9 1.39 -8.42 2.49
CA ALA A 9 2.19 -9.37 3.24
C ALA A 9 3.31 -8.61 3.97
N PRO A 10 3.40 -8.71 5.30
CA PRO A 10 4.65 -8.36 5.95
C PRO A 10 5.73 -9.30 5.38
N ALA A 11 6.87 -8.73 4.97
CA ALA A 11 8.00 -9.54 4.54
C ALA A 11 8.36 -10.55 5.65
N PRO A 12 8.92 -11.73 5.30
CA PRO A 12 9.24 -12.78 6.27
C PRO A 12 10.36 -12.33 7.21
N VAL A 13 9.95 -11.61 8.25
CA VAL A 13 10.67 -11.37 9.50
C VAL A 13 9.77 -11.98 10.55
N ALA A 14 10.02 -13.25 10.89
CA ALA A 14 9.35 -14.06 11.91
C ALA A 14 7.90 -13.62 12.24
N ILE A 15 6.90 -14.28 11.65
CA ILE A 15 5.47 -14.05 11.92
C ILE A 15 5.16 -14.53 13.35
N THR A 16 5.56 -13.76 14.35
CA THR A 16 5.02 -13.76 15.70
C THR A 16 4.14 -12.53 15.81
N GLN A 17 2.94 -12.65 16.41
CA GLN A 17 2.17 -11.46 16.80
C GLN A 17 3.14 -10.47 17.49
N PRO A 18 3.18 -9.18 17.11
CA PRO A 18 3.97 -8.20 17.83
C PRO A 18 3.65 -8.35 19.31
N PRO A 19 4.65 -8.59 20.17
CA PRO A 19 4.40 -8.39 21.58
C PRO A 19 3.92 -6.94 21.76
N GLN A 20 2.91 -6.70 22.58
CA GLN A 20 2.16 -5.42 22.62
C GLN A 20 3.05 -4.17 22.82
N HIS A 21 4.28 -4.36 23.31
CA HIS A 21 5.30 -3.32 23.44
C HIS A 21 5.86 -2.81 22.11
N LYS A 22 5.76 -3.57 21.01
CA LYS A 22 6.27 -3.19 19.67
C LYS A 22 5.28 -2.34 18.86
N LEU A 23 4.00 -2.31 19.27
CA LEU A 23 2.97 -1.49 18.62
C LEU A 23 3.19 -0.02 18.97
N MET A 24 3.44 0.79 17.94
CA MET A 24 3.76 2.21 18.10
C MET A 24 2.52 3.05 17.84
N GLU A 25 2.28 4.06 18.66
CA GLU A 25 1.23 5.03 18.35
C GLU A 25 1.67 5.89 17.16
N LEU A 26 0.76 6.09 16.21
CA LEU A 26 0.93 7.11 15.18
C LEU A 26 0.95 8.48 15.86
N LYS A 27 2.15 8.97 16.16
CA LYS A 27 2.36 10.32 16.68
C LYS A 27 2.29 11.29 15.52
N PHE A 28 1.13 11.91 15.34
CA PHE A 28 0.97 13.01 14.40
C PHE A 28 1.54 14.30 15.01
N SER A 29 2.86 14.51 14.89
CA SER A 29 3.41 15.86 15.03
C SER A 29 3.14 16.60 13.73
N PHE A 30 1.98 17.25 13.65
CA PHE A 30 1.66 18.20 12.59
C PHE A 30 2.54 19.44 12.76
N ALA A 31 3.77 19.40 12.27
CA ALA A 31 4.36 20.56 11.65
C ALA A 31 4.14 20.38 10.15
N PRO A 32 3.69 21.40 9.39
CA PRO A 32 3.86 21.35 7.96
C PRO A 32 5.35 21.11 7.74
N VAL A 33 5.73 19.99 7.13
CA VAL A 33 7.09 19.81 6.64
C VAL A 33 7.22 20.81 5.50
N ALA A 34 7.50 22.06 5.84
CA ALA A 34 8.26 22.96 5.01
C ALA A 34 9.65 22.33 4.91
N LYS A 35 9.78 21.30 4.07
CA LYS A 35 11.09 20.97 3.53
C LYS A 35 11.45 22.18 2.70
N SER A 36 12.33 23.01 3.25
CA SER A 36 13.10 24.02 2.54
C SER A 36 13.97 23.30 1.51
N PHE A 37 13.34 22.79 0.46
CA PHE A 37 13.99 22.55 -0.81
C PHE A 37 13.97 23.91 -1.50
N PHE A 38 15.15 24.48 -1.73
CA PHE A 38 15.32 25.58 -2.67
C PHE A 38 14.74 25.11 -4.01
N ILE A 39 13.66 25.74 -4.45
CA ILE A 39 12.98 25.43 -5.71
C ILE A 39 13.13 26.65 -6.61
N GLU A 40 13.79 26.46 -7.75
CA GLU A 40 13.76 27.38 -8.88
C GLU A 40 12.30 27.66 -9.30
N GLU A 41 12.01 28.92 -9.65
CA GLU A 41 10.67 29.55 -9.71
C GLU A 41 9.59 28.90 -10.63
N GLY A 42 9.78 27.70 -11.16
CA GLY A 42 8.86 27.05 -12.10
C GLY A 42 7.78 26.11 -11.52
N GLN A 43 7.78 25.76 -10.23
CA GLN A 43 6.94 24.67 -9.69
C GLN A 43 5.76 25.10 -8.77
N ALA A 44 5.62 26.39 -8.46
CA ALA A 44 4.65 26.89 -7.47
C ALA A 44 3.18 26.53 -7.78
N GLY A 45 2.78 26.53 -9.07
CA GLY A 45 1.39 26.26 -9.47
C GLY A 45 0.93 24.82 -9.29
N GLN A 46 1.85 23.84 -9.41
CA GLN A 46 1.53 22.43 -9.17
C GLN A 46 1.35 22.14 -7.68
N GLU A 47 2.09 22.84 -6.82
CA GLU A 47 2.02 22.64 -5.37
C GLU A 47 0.76 23.23 -4.75
N GLU A 48 0.26 24.35 -5.26
CA GLU A 48 -1.01 24.92 -4.80
C GLU A 48 -2.20 24.05 -5.22
N ALA A 49 -2.19 23.50 -6.44
CA ALA A 49 -3.18 22.51 -6.88
C ALA A 49 -3.15 21.24 -6.02
N ARG A 50 -1.96 20.79 -5.61
CA ARG A 50 -1.77 19.67 -4.68
C ARG A 50 -2.30 19.98 -3.28
N ARG A 51 -2.06 21.17 -2.74
CA ARG A 51 -2.63 21.63 -1.47
C ARG A 51 -4.16 21.70 -1.51
N ARG A 52 -4.75 22.12 -2.64
CA ARG A 52 -6.20 22.14 -2.85
C ARG A 52 -6.80 20.74 -2.96
N LEU A 53 -6.15 19.83 -3.70
CA LEU A 53 -6.54 18.41 -3.77
C LEU A 53 -6.47 17.75 -2.39
N TRP A 54 -5.37 17.94 -1.65
CA TRP A 54 -5.18 17.41 -0.30
C TRP A 54 -6.27 17.88 0.68
N ARG A 55 -6.62 19.18 0.65
CA ARG A 55 -7.73 19.71 1.48
C ARG A 55 -9.09 19.09 1.16
N SER A 56 -9.27 18.53 -0.03
CA SER A 56 -10.52 17.89 -0.44
C SER A 56 -10.61 16.41 -0.08
N TYR A 57 -9.49 15.74 0.23
CA TYR A 57 -9.53 14.39 0.78
C TYR A 57 -9.99 14.46 2.24
N PRO A 58 -11.05 13.74 2.65
CA PRO A 58 -11.39 13.63 4.05
C PRO A 58 -10.18 13.04 4.75
N ASN A 59 -9.60 13.75 5.72
CA ASN A 59 -8.42 13.28 6.44
C ASN A 59 -8.77 11.93 7.09
N PRO A 60 -8.32 10.78 6.55
CA PRO A 60 -8.78 9.46 7.00
C PRO A 60 -8.34 9.19 8.45
N LEU A 61 -7.37 9.98 8.93
CA LEU A 61 -6.78 9.90 10.25
C LEU A 61 -7.63 10.57 11.33
N GLN A 62 -8.80 11.13 10.98
CA GLN A 62 -9.80 11.57 11.97
C GLN A 62 -10.63 10.41 12.55
N TYR A 63 -10.73 9.28 11.84
CA TYR A 63 -11.55 8.13 12.26
C TYR A 63 -10.75 6.84 12.22
N PHE A 64 -10.21 6.42 13.37
CA PHE A 64 -9.54 5.12 13.50
C PHE A 64 -10.55 4.01 13.79
N VAL A 65 -10.41 2.90 13.08
CA VAL A 65 -11.20 1.68 13.31
C VAL A 65 -10.74 1.04 14.63
N LYS A 66 -11.66 0.56 15.47
CA LYS A 66 -11.30 -0.06 16.75
C LYS A 66 -10.69 -1.45 16.55
N PRO A 67 -9.71 -1.89 17.38
CA PRO A 67 -9.00 -3.15 17.17
C PRO A 67 -9.90 -4.38 17.11
N ASP A 68 -11.05 -4.36 17.79
CA ASP A 68 -12.05 -5.42 17.90
C ASP A 68 -13.24 -5.24 16.93
N GLU A 69 -13.19 -4.23 16.06
CA GLU A 69 -14.28 -3.91 15.14
C GLU A 69 -14.38 -4.93 14.01
N THR A 70 -15.58 -5.47 13.84
CA THR A 70 -15.87 -6.51 12.85
C THR A 70 -17.13 -6.19 12.06
N VAL A 71 -17.17 -6.64 10.81
CA VAL A 71 -18.32 -6.52 9.90
C VAL A 71 -18.95 -7.90 9.73
N ALA A 72 -20.24 -8.02 9.98
CA ALA A 72 -20.96 -9.28 9.82
C ALA A 72 -21.05 -9.68 8.34
N LYS A 73 -20.77 -10.96 8.02
CA LYS A 73 -20.95 -11.50 6.66
C LYS A 73 -22.41 -11.43 6.20
N LYS A 74 -23.34 -11.65 7.14
CA LYS A 74 -24.78 -11.62 6.91
C LYS A 74 -25.38 -10.49 7.74
N ILE A 75 -25.84 -9.44 7.06
CA ILE A 75 -26.42 -8.26 7.71
C ILE A 75 -27.83 -8.56 8.24
N VAL A 76 -28.58 -9.40 7.53
CA VAL A 76 -29.94 -9.79 7.93
C VAL A 76 -29.89 -11.03 8.83
N VAL A 77 -30.22 -10.83 10.11
CA VAL A 77 -30.28 -11.89 11.12
C VAL A 77 -31.64 -11.89 11.81
N HIS A 78 -32.19 -13.08 12.10
CA HIS A 78 -33.38 -13.22 12.94
C HIS A 78 -32.98 -13.23 14.42
N LYS A 79 -33.90 -12.84 15.32
CA LYS A 79 -33.64 -12.80 16.78
C LYS A 79 -33.21 -14.15 17.37
N SER A 80 -33.65 -15.25 16.78
CA SER A 80 -33.32 -16.62 17.22
C SER A 80 -32.08 -17.21 16.55
N SER A 81 -31.44 -16.51 15.61
CA SER A 81 -30.26 -17.02 14.91
C SER A 81 -29.04 -17.00 15.82
N VAL A 82 -28.18 -18.01 15.70
CA VAL A 82 -26.83 -17.96 16.25
C VAL A 82 -26.01 -16.85 15.59
N ARG A 83 -25.04 -16.29 16.32
CA ARG A 83 -24.13 -15.26 15.81
C ARG A 83 -23.35 -15.83 14.61
N GLY A 84 -23.51 -15.19 13.45
CA GLY A 84 -22.88 -15.63 12.20
C GLY A 84 -21.39 -15.31 12.11
N THR A 85 -20.78 -15.61 10.96
CA THR A 85 -19.40 -15.26 10.65
C THR A 85 -19.22 -13.74 10.54
N HIS A 86 -18.14 -13.21 11.11
CA HIS A 86 -17.74 -11.81 11.03
C HIS A 86 -16.34 -11.70 10.43
N PHE A 87 -16.06 -10.59 9.75
CA PHE A 87 -14.75 -10.26 9.19
C PHE A 87 -14.17 -9.04 9.91
N TRP A 88 -12.84 -8.91 9.95
CA TRP A 88 -12.18 -7.73 10.46
C TRP A 88 -12.51 -6.51 9.60
N HIS A 89 -12.91 -5.40 10.22
CA HIS A 89 -13.12 -4.15 9.49
C HIS A 89 -11.75 -3.59 9.06
N ALA A 90 -11.55 -3.38 7.77
CA ALA A 90 -10.34 -2.74 7.26
C ALA A 90 -10.41 -1.22 7.47
N GLY A 91 -9.28 -0.60 7.76
CA GLY A 91 -9.18 0.86 7.91
C GLY A 91 -7.99 1.29 8.75
N PRO A 92 -7.76 2.60 8.88
CA PRO A 92 -6.61 3.13 9.61
C PRO A 92 -6.70 2.77 11.09
N ARG A 93 -5.54 2.44 11.68
CA ARG A 93 -5.39 2.07 13.10
C ARG A 93 -4.55 3.10 13.82
N ARG A 94 -4.91 3.45 15.07
CA ARG A 94 -4.12 4.39 15.88
C ARG A 94 -2.71 3.89 16.16
N ARG A 95 -2.54 2.56 16.20
CA ARG A 95 -1.25 1.89 16.43
C ARG A 95 -0.84 1.10 15.20
N VAL A 96 0.40 1.26 14.78
CA VAL A 96 1.00 0.56 13.63
C VAL A 96 2.17 -0.30 14.09
N TYR A 97 2.53 -1.30 13.27
CA TYR A 97 3.59 -2.26 13.59
C TYR A 97 4.99 -1.73 13.28
N TYR A 98 5.16 -1.04 12.14
CA TYR A 98 6.44 -0.51 11.68
C TYR A 98 6.57 0.97 12.03
N GLN A 99 7.80 1.42 12.31
CA GLN A 99 8.13 2.84 12.28
C GLN A 99 8.09 3.35 10.84
N LEU A 100 7.60 4.56 10.63
CA LEU A 100 7.34 5.10 9.29
C LEU A 100 8.62 5.24 8.45
N ASP A 101 9.72 5.60 9.09
CA ASP A 101 11.05 5.74 8.50
C ASP A 101 11.74 4.39 8.20
N GLU A 102 11.33 3.32 8.87
CA GLU A 102 11.82 1.97 8.59
C GLU A 102 11.07 1.29 7.43
N VAL A 103 9.90 1.79 7.03
CA VAL A 103 9.09 1.12 6.00
C VAL A 103 9.75 1.20 4.63
N ARG A 104 9.91 0.03 4.01
CA ARG A 104 10.35 -0.14 2.63
C ARG A 104 9.32 -1.00 1.93
N ALA A 105 8.53 -0.37 1.06
CA ALA A 105 7.40 -0.99 0.40
C ALA A 105 7.77 -1.46 -1.01
N ALA A 106 7.34 -2.66 -1.39
CA ALA A 106 7.39 -3.15 -2.76
C ALA A 106 5.97 -3.40 -3.27
N ILE A 107 5.67 -2.93 -4.48
CA ILE A 107 4.38 -3.10 -5.16
C ILE A 107 4.62 -3.95 -6.40
N VAL A 108 3.81 -4.99 -6.60
CA VAL A 108 3.89 -5.88 -7.75
C VAL A 108 2.50 -6.16 -8.31
N THR A 109 2.39 -6.19 -9.64
CA THR A 109 1.16 -6.63 -10.33
C THR A 109 1.36 -8.02 -10.95
N CYS A 110 0.47 -8.95 -10.61
CA CYS A 110 0.54 -10.35 -11.02
C CYS A 110 -0.77 -10.80 -11.71
N GLY A 111 -0.65 -11.76 -12.63
CA GLY A 111 -1.79 -12.36 -13.33
C GLY A 111 -2.32 -11.57 -14.52
N GLY A 112 -3.63 -11.65 -14.75
CA GLY A 112 -4.32 -11.01 -15.88
C GLY A 112 -4.34 -9.47 -15.78
N LEU A 113 -4.53 -8.81 -16.93
CA LEU A 113 -4.74 -7.36 -16.95
C LEU A 113 -6.20 -7.05 -16.60
N CYS A 114 -6.42 -6.36 -15.48
CA CYS A 114 -7.72 -5.79 -15.15
C CYS A 114 -7.70 -4.25 -15.31
N LEU A 115 -8.88 -3.66 -15.49
CA LEU A 115 -9.02 -2.21 -15.48
C LEU A 115 -8.73 -1.68 -14.07
N GLY A 116 -7.99 -0.58 -13.98
CA GLY A 116 -7.74 0.12 -12.71
C GLY A 116 -6.48 -0.29 -11.96
N LEU A 117 -5.64 -1.19 -12.47
CA LEU A 117 -4.35 -1.55 -11.82
C LEU A 117 -3.46 -0.32 -11.58
N ASN A 118 -3.34 0.55 -12.59
CA ASN A 118 -2.60 1.81 -12.44
C ASN A 118 -3.22 2.75 -11.41
N THR A 119 -4.55 2.73 -11.26
CA THR A 119 -5.23 3.52 -10.22
C THR A 119 -4.88 2.98 -8.84
N VAL A 120 -4.91 1.65 -8.64
CA VAL A 120 -4.51 1.02 -7.38
C VAL A 120 -3.05 1.35 -7.04
N ILE A 121 -2.13 1.20 -7.99
CA ILE A 121 -0.72 1.56 -7.80
C ILE A 121 -0.60 3.04 -7.40
N ARG A 122 -1.31 3.93 -8.09
CA ARG A 122 -1.28 5.37 -7.80
C ARG A 122 -1.74 5.67 -6.39
N GLU A 123 -2.92 5.18 -5.99
CA GLU A 123 -3.48 5.46 -4.67
C GLU A 123 -2.60 4.87 -3.57
N LEU A 124 -2.07 3.66 -3.74
CA LEU A 124 -1.13 3.07 -2.77
C LEU A 124 0.12 3.95 -2.57
N VAL A 125 0.72 4.43 -3.66
CA VAL A 125 1.92 5.29 -3.60
C VAL A 125 1.58 6.64 -2.96
N CYS A 126 0.44 7.24 -3.33
CA CYS A 126 -0.04 8.47 -2.71
C CYS A 126 -0.28 8.28 -1.21
N ASP A 127 -0.96 7.23 -0.79
CA ASP A 127 -1.25 6.97 0.63
C ASP A 127 0.03 6.74 1.43
N LEU A 128 0.94 5.90 0.95
CA LEU A 128 2.22 5.63 1.61
C LEU A 128 3.06 6.90 1.75
N HIS A 129 3.15 7.71 0.69
CA HIS A 129 3.95 8.92 0.69
C HIS A 129 3.30 10.07 1.47
N ASP A 130 2.06 10.41 1.13
CA ASP A 130 1.40 11.63 1.64
C ASP A 130 0.77 11.43 3.03
N MET A 131 0.26 10.23 3.35
CA MET A 131 -0.33 9.96 4.66
C MET A 131 0.69 9.45 5.69
N TYR A 132 1.61 8.58 5.24
CA TYR A 132 2.56 7.91 6.13
C TYR A 132 4.00 8.44 6.02
N GLY A 133 4.29 9.36 5.09
CA GLY A 133 5.63 9.95 4.93
C GLY A 133 6.67 8.98 4.38
N ILE A 134 6.25 7.84 3.83
CA ILE A 134 7.13 6.77 3.36
C ILE A 134 7.65 7.13 1.97
N THR A 135 8.96 7.23 1.81
CA THR A 135 9.60 7.54 0.53
C THR A 135 10.20 6.33 -0.17
N ALA A 136 10.55 5.28 0.58
CA ALA A 136 11.16 4.06 0.04
C ALA A 136 10.09 3.11 -0.52
N ILE A 137 9.56 3.45 -1.70
CA ILE A 137 8.53 2.68 -2.39
C ILE A 137 9.07 2.21 -3.75
N TYR A 138 9.01 0.91 -3.98
CA TYR A 138 9.52 0.25 -5.19
C TYR A 138 8.39 -0.46 -5.94
N GLY A 139 8.43 -0.41 -7.26
CA GLY A 139 7.59 -1.19 -8.16
C GLY A 139 8.40 -2.33 -8.76
N ILE A 140 7.91 -3.57 -8.63
CA ILE A 140 8.55 -4.76 -9.21
C ILE A 140 7.96 -5.00 -10.60
N GLU A 141 8.81 -5.01 -11.62
CA GLU A 141 8.37 -5.10 -13.01
C GLU A 141 8.21 -6.55 -13.48
N GLY A 142 7.14 -6.83 -14.23
CA GLY A 142 6.92 -8.14 -14.85
C GLY A 142 6.49 -9.24 -13.88
N GLY A 143 5.70 -8.88 -12.86
CA GLY A 143 5.16 -9.83 -11.87
C GLY A 143 6.22 -10.47 -11.00
N TYR A 144 6.00 -11.72 -10.58
CA TYR A 144 6.92 -12.43 -9.67
C TYR A 144 8.35 -12.58 -10.21
N LYS A 145 8.50 -12.66 -11.54
CA LYS A 145 9.81 -12.76 -12.18
C LYS A 145 10.68 -11.52 -11.95
N GLY A 146 10.05 -10.35 -11.73
CA GLY A 146 10.74 -9.10 -11.43
C GLY A 146 11.58 -9.15 -10.15
N PHE A 147 11.16 -9.94 -9.16
CA PHE A 147 11.93 -10.12 -7.93
C PHE A 147 13.32 -10.70 -8.22
N TYR A 148 13.42 -11.72 -9.08
CA TYR A 148 14.70 -12.41 -9.36
C TYR A 148 15.49 -11.73 -10.46
N ALA A 149 14.82 -11.13 -11.43
CA ALA A 149 15.45 -10.35 -12.49
C ALA A 149 16.07 -9.04 -11.95
N ARG A 150 15.82 -8.72 -10.69
CA ARG A 150 16.19 -7.48 -10.01
C ARG A 150 15.62 -6.21 -10.67
N ASN A 151 14.53 -6.36 -11.42
CA ASN A 151 13.82 -5.27 -12.08
C ASN A 151 12.89 -4.58 -11.08
N ALA A 152 13.43 -3.58 -10.39
CA ALA A 152 12.65 -2.72 -9.50
C ALA A 152 12.86 -1.26 -9.89
N VAL A 153 11.77 -0.52 -9.95
CA VAL A 153 11.74 0.91 -10.24
C VAL A 153 11.30 1.68 -9.01
N GLU A 154 11.87 2.86 -8.77
CA GLU A 154 11.43 3.71 -7.68
C GLU A 154 10.11 4.42 -8.04
N LEU A 155 9.11 4.28 -7.16
CA LEU A 155 7.79 4.86 -7.37
C LEU A 155 7.67 6.19 -6.63
N THR A 156 8.06 7.27 -7.32
CA THR A 156 7.87 8.64 -6.82
C THR A 156 6.52 9.20 -7.24
N LEU A 157 6.02 10.22 -6.52
CA LEU A 157 4.80 10.94 -6.90
C LEU A 157 4.86 11.54 -8.31
N ARG A 158 6.06 11.89 -8.78
CA ARG A 158 6.28 12.36 -10.15
C ARG A 158 6.11 11.21 -11.14
N PHE A 159 6.66 10.04 -10.82
CA PHE A 159 6.61 8.84 -11.65
C PHE A 159 5.18 8.33 -11.83
N ILE A 160 4.38 8.33 -10.77
CA ILE A 160 2.98 7.88 -10.81
C ILE A 160 1.99 8.94 -11.32
N ASN A 161 2.46 10.12 -11.72
CA ASN A 161 1.57 11.18 -12.17
C ASN A 161 0.87 10.79 -13.49
N GLY A 162 -0.47 10.83 -13.50
CA GLY A 162 -1.27 10.55 -14.70
C GLY A 162 -1.39 9.08 -15.10
N ILE A 163 -0.79 8.13 -14.37
CA ILE A 163 -0.82 6.70 -14.73
C ILE A 163 -2.24 6.12 -14.73
N HIS A 164 -3.11 6.62 -13.86
CA HIS A 164 -4.52 6.23 -13.73
C HIS A 164 -5.34 6.48 -15.02
N LYS A 165 -4.84 7.33 -15.93
CA LYS A 165 -5.46 7.61 -17.22
C LYS A 165 -5.05 6.59 -18.30
N ARG A 166 -4.07 5.73 -18.01
CA ARG A 166 -3.53 4.72 -18.94
C ARG A 166 -4.12 3.35 -18.62
N GLY A 167 -4.47 2.59 -19.66
CA GLY A 167 -4.86 1.19 -19.53
C GLY A 167 -3.69 0.27 -19.15
N GLY A 168 -4.01 -0.93 -18.68
CA GLY A 168 -3.03 -1.94 -18.24
C GLY A 168 -2.37 -1.61 -16.90
N THR A 169 -1.13 -2.09 -16.73
CA THR A 169 -0.26 -1.79 -15.57
C THR A 169 1.06 -1.23 -16.07
N MET A 170 1.54 -0.16 -15.44
CA MET A 170 2.84 0.45 -15.72
C MET A 170 4.02 -0.46 -15.33
N LEU A 171 3.81 -1.38 -14.38
CA LEU A 171 4.83 -2.34 -13.93
C LEU A 171 4.88 -3.59 -14.82
N GLY A 172 3.92 -3.76 -15.74
CA GLY A 172 3.73 -5.02 -16.44
C GLY A 172 3.22 -6.12 -15.49
N THR A 173 2.83 -7.26 -16.07
CA THR A 173 2.33 -8.40 -15.30
C THR A 173 2.83 -9.70 -15.92
N SER A 174 2.86 -10.77 -15.13
CA SER A 174 3.17 -12.12 -15.59
C SER A 174 2.26 -13.14 -14.94
N HIS A 175 1.99 -14.24 -15.65
CA HIS A 175 1.33 -15.41 -15.10
C HIS A 175 2.36 -16.43 -14.61
N GLY A 176 2.13 -16.99 -13.42
CA GLY A 176 2.96 -18.04 -12.82
C GLY A 176 4.42 -17.63 -12.57
N GLY A 177 5.28 -18.63 -12.37
CA GLY A 177 6.72 -18.43 -12.18
C GLY A 177 7.12 -17.94 -10.79
N GLN A 178 6.33 -18.25 -9.77
CA GLN A 178 6.67 -17.98 -8.37
C GLN A 178 7.67 -19.03 -7.85
N ASP A 179 8.91 -18.61 -7.70
CA ASP A 179 9.96 -19.26 -6.93
C ASP A 179 10.08 -18.56 -5.57
N THR A 180 9.48 -19.16 -4.54
CA THR A 180 9.38 -18.55 -3.21
C THR A 180 10.74 -18.23 -2.62
N ALA A 181 11.73 -19.12 -2.78
CA ALA A 181 13.06 -18.92 -2.20
C ALA A 181 13.71 -17.65 -2.74
N LYS A 182 13.73 -17.50 -4.06
CA LYS A 182 14.32 -16.32 -4.68
C LYS A 182 13.53 -15.02 -4.39
N ILE A 183 12.23 -15.11 -4.02
CA ILE A 183 11.39 -13.92 -3.75
C ILE A 183 11.80 -13.42 -2.39
N ILE A 184 11.92 -14.35 -1.44
CA ILE A 184 12.39 -14.10 -0.09
C ILE A 184 13.80 -13.49 -0.15
N ASP A 185 14.71 -14.08 -0.93
CA ASP A 185 16.07 -13.54 -1.11
C ASP A 185 16.03 -12.11 -1.65
N SER A 186 15.22 -11.83 -2.68
CA SER A 186 15.09 -10.47 -3.24
C SER A 186 14.50 -9.47 -2.25
N ILE A 187 13.52 -9.88 -1.45
CA ILE A 187 12.92 -9.07 -0.40
C ILE A 187 13.96 -8.75 0.69
N GLN A 188 14.72 -9.75 1.12
CA GLN A 188 15.78 -9.61 2.12
C GLN A 188 16.92 -8.72 1.62
N ASP A 189 17.43 -8.97 0.41
CA ASP A 189 18.49 -8.19 -0.24
C ASP A 189 18.15 -6.70 -0.31
N ARG A 190 16.87 -6.37 -0.53
CA ARG A 190 16.38 -4.98 -0.64
C ARG A 190 15.95 -4.39 0.70
N GLY A 191 15.89 -5.19 1.76
CA GLY A 191 15.34 -4.79 3.06
C GLY A 191 13.87 -4.40 3.00
N VAL A 192 13.10 -4.93 2.05
CA VAL A 192 11.66 -4.67 1.92
C VAL A 192 10.94 -5.33 3.09
N ASN A 193 10.09 -4.57 3.79
CA ASN A 193 9.32 -5.07 4.94
C ASN A 193 7.80 -5.11 4.70
N GLN A 194 7.34 -4.50 3.60
CA GLN A 194 5.95 -4.58 3.15
C GLN A 194 5.90 -4.90 1.67
N VAL A 195 5.16 -5.94 1.30
CA VAL A 195 4.92 -6.29 -0.09
C VAL A 195 3.42 -6.20 -0.38
N TYR A 196 3.08 -5.43 -1.41
CA TYR A 196 1.74 -5.22 -1.94
C TYR A 196 1.61 -5.98 -3.24
N ILE A 197 0.91 -7.11 -3.18
CA ILE A 197 0.65 -7.95 -4.36
C ILE A 197 -0.73 -7.57 -4.89
N ILE A 198 -0.79 -7.10 -6.14
CA ILE A 198 -2.02 -6.73 -6.84
C ILE A 198 -2.28 -7.79 -7.91
N GLY A 199 -3.25 -8.66 -7.70
CA GLY A 199 -3.54 -9.76 -8.64
C GLY A 199 -4.81 -10.54 -8.31
N SER A 200 -5.07 -11.60 -9.06
CA SER A 200 -6.16 -12.56 -8.78
C SER A 200 -5.70 -13.68 -7.85
N ASP A 201 -6.63 -14.55 -7.47
CA ASP A 201 -6.47 -15.80 -6.70
C ASP A 201 -5.29 -16.72 -7.04
N GLY A 202 -4.73 -16.64 -8.25
CA GLY A 202 -3.51 -17.36 -8.65
C GLY A 202 -2.20 -16.65 -8.31
N SER A 203 -2.26 -15.50 -7.64
CA SER A 203 -1.11 -14.69 -7.19
C SER A 203 -0.83 -14.95 -5.72
#